data_AF-A0A2D6WZV3-F1
#
_entry.id   AF-A0A2D6WZV3-F1
#
_cell.length_a   1.000
_cell.length_b   1.000
_cell.length_c   1.000
_cell.angle_alpha   90.00
_cell.angle_beta   90.00
_cell.angle_gamma   90.00
#
_symmetry.space_group_name_H-M   'P 1'
#
loop_
_entity.id
_entity.type
_entity.pdbx_description
1 polymer ?
#
loop_
_entity_poly.entity_id
_entity_poly.type
_entity_poly.pdbx_seq_one_letter_code
_entity_poly.pdbx_strand_id
1 'polypeptide(L)'
;MINLTTVDDFLPKKEFNKIHSNIPFLEWAPNDLNIPNVNHIWYSYGPLSPQDFSMFKKALKKKFNKKIISCKLNSWTWVNTKEPRPHIDYVKNKCEYQLLVYIRSDERISGGTAFYSQNEKGLNEIDIHIGFKENRAILFKSKDCLHSPLLWNSKSQTGRYAAIFQLVIED
;
A
#
# COMPACT_ATOMS: atom_id res chain seq x y z
N MET A 1 -20.12 1.67 -2.36
CA MET A 1 -19.23 1.30 -3.47
C MET A 1 -17.84 1.84 -3.15
N ILE A 2 -16.85 0.96 -3.13
CA ILE A 2 -15.46 1.32 -2.78
C ILE A 2 -14.90 2.28 -3.84
N ASN A 3 -14.48 3.46 -3.41
CA ASN A 3 -13.92 4.48 -4.30
C ASN A 3 -12.39 4.41 -4.30
N LEU A 4 -11.86 3.77 -5.33
CA LEU A 4 -10.43 3.67 -5.58
C LEU A 4 -10.10 3.94 -7.05
N THR A 5 -8.85 4.34 -7.30
CA THR A 5 -8.32 4.54 -8.64
C THR A 5 -6.94 3.90 -8.72
N THR A 6 -6.65 3.22 -9.84
CA THR A 6 -5.35 2.61 -10.09
C THR A 6 -4.64 3.26 -11.27
N VAL A 7 -3.32 3.34 -11.19
CA VAL A 7 -2.47 3.83 -12.27
C VAL A 7 -1.25 2.92 -12.38
N ASP A 8 -1.04 2.36 -13.56
CA ASP A 8 0.18 1.65 -13.92
C ASP A 8 1.26 2.63 -14.39
N ASP A 9 2.52 2.20 -14.34
CA ASP A 9 3.68 3.02 -14.67
C ASP A 9 3.66 4.37 -13.94
N PHE A 10 3.40 4.29 -12.63
CA PHE A 10 3.17 5.46 -11.79
C PHE A 10 4.40 6.37 -11.72
N LEU A 11 5.55 5.78 -11.38
CA LEU A 11 6.85 6.44 -11.40
C LEU A 11 7.51 6.31 -12.78
N PRO A 12 8.34 7.27 -13.21
CA PRO A 12 9.13 7.06 -14.41
C PRO A 12 10.14 5.92 -14.21
N LYS A 13 10.37 5.16 -15.29
CA LYS A 13 11.07 3.87 -15.25
C LYS A 13 12.46 3.94 -14.62
N LYS A 14 13.21 5.01 -14.89
CA LYS A 14 14.57 5.19 -14.36
C LYS A 14 14.59 5.26 -12.84
N GLU A 15 13.67 6.03 -12.28
CA GLU A 15 13.55 6.23 -10.85
C GLU A 15 12.93 5.01 -10.16
N PHE A 16 11.94 4.38 -10.79
CA PHE A 16 11.38 3.12 -10.32
C PHE A 16 12.46 2.03 -10.19
N ASN A 17 13.29 1.84 -11.23
CA ASN A 17 14.35 0.85 -11.23
C ASN A 17 15.39 1.09 -10.11
N LYS A 18 15.65 2.36 -9.78
CA LYS A 18 16.53 2.72 -8.67
C LYS A 18 15.95 2.28 -7.32
N ILE A 19 14.67 2.56 -7.07
CA ILE A 19 13.98 2.11 -5.85
C ILE A 19 13.95 0.58 -5.81
N HIS A 20 13.52 -0.07 -6.90
CA HIS A 20 13.38 -1.52 -7.01
C HIS A 20 14.67 -2.27 -6.67
N SER A 21 15.81 -1.74 -7.14
CA SER A 21 17.13 -2.33 -6.87
C SER A 21 17.54 -2.18 -5.41
N ASN A 22 17.16 -1.08 -4.75
CA ASN A 22 17.58 -0.76 -3.39
C ASN A 22 16.67 -1.32 -2.30
N ILE A 23 15.37 -1.53 -2.61
CA ILE A 23 14.35 -1.90 -1.61
C ILE A 23 14.69 -3.14 -0.76
N PRO A 24 15.36 -4.20 -1.27
CA PRO A 24 15.68 -5.37 -0.45
C PRO A 24 16.80 -5.11 0.57
N PHE A 25 17.59 -4.05 0.38
CA PHE A 25 18.77 -3.73 1.19
C PHE A 25 18.47 -2.71 2.30
N LEU A 26 17.21 -2.29 2.47
CA LEU A 26 16.81 -1.45 3.58
C LEU A 26 16.87 -2.21 4.91
N GLU A 27 17.17 -1.49 5.99
CA GLU A 27 17.20 -2.04 7.34
C GLU A 27 15.77 -2.20 7.90
N TRP A 28 15.11 -3.28 7.50
CA TRP A 28 13.74 -3.56 7.88
C TRP A 28 13.59 -3.81 9.38
N ALA A 29 12.77 -3.00 10.05
CA ALA A 29 12.38 -3.23 11.44
C ALA A 29 10.97 -3.85 11.51
N PRO A 30 10.75 -4.87 12.34
CA PRO A 30 9.39 -5.35 12.61
C PRO A 30 8.62 -4.25 13.35
N ASN A 31 7.41 -3.95 12.87
CA ASN A 31 6.41 -3.30 13.67
C ASN A 31 5.71 -4.39 14.47
N ASP A 32 6.19 -4.62 15.70
CA ASP A 32 5.57 -5.56 16.62
C ASP A 32 4.15 -5.08 16.97
N LEU A 33 3.17 -5.59 16.26
CA LEU A 33 1.85 -5.79 16.83
C LEU A 33 1.92 -7.12 17.57
N ASN A 34 2.44 -7.11 18.80
CA ASN A 34 2.38 -8.24 19.72
C ASN A 34 0.91 -8.61 19.96
N ILE A 35 0.38 -9.47 19.09
CA ILE A 35 -0.97 -10.03 19.19
C ILE A 35 -0.78 -11.52 19.49
N PRO A 36 -1.25 -12.01 20.64
CA PRO A 36 -1.17 -13.42 20.98
C PRO A 36 -1.71 -14.30 19.84
N ASN A 37 -0.98 -15.36 19.50
CA ASN A 37 -1.36 -16.38 18.52
C ASN A 37 -1.42 -15.96 17.04
N VAL A 38 -0.80 -14.85 16.63
CA VAL A 38 -0.78 -14.49 15.20
C VAL A 38 0.61 -14.08 14.70
N ASN A 39 1.14 -14.86 13.76
CA ASN A 39 2.41 -14.62 13.07
C ASN A 39 2.24 -13.64 11.90
N HIS A 40 1.83 -12.41 12.17
CA HIS A 40 1.77 -11.36 11.15
C HIS A 40 2.81 -10.29 11.47
N ILE A 41 4.02 -10.52 10.98
CA ILE A 41 5.09 -9.54 11.11
C ILE A 41 5.00 -8.59 9.93
N TRP A 42 4.67 -7.33 10.25
CA TRP A 42 4.72 -6.23 9.31
C TRP A 42 6.07 -5.55 9.47
N TYR A 43 6.85 -5.47 8.41
CA TYR A 43 8.10 -4.73 8.44
C TYR A 43 7.91 -3.36 7.80
N SER A 44 8.53 -2.35 8.40
CA SER A 44 8.55 -1.01 7.79
C SER A 44 9.92 -0.37 7.87
N TYR A 45 10.17 0.51 6.91
CA TYR A 45 11.30 1.41 6.91
C TYR A 45 10.77 2.78 6.53
N GLY A 46 11.03 3.79 7.35
CA GLY A 46 10.56 5.13 7.06
C GLY A 46 11.01 6.16 8.11
N PRO A 47 10.81 7.45 7.81
CA PRO A 47 10.15 7.98 6.61
C PRO A 47 10.95 7.76 5.31
N LEU A 48 10.31 7.93 4.15
CA LEU A 48 11.00 7.96 2.86
C LEU A 48 12.03 9.10 2.84
N SER A 49 13.08 8.93 2.03
CA SER A 49 14.01 10.03 1.79
C SER A 49 13.28 11.23 1.17
N PRO A 50 13.73 12.48 1.42
CA PRO A 50 13.13 13.67 0.80
C PRO A 50 13.07 13.60 -0.73
N GLN A 51 14.07 12.97 -1.36
CA GLN A 51 14.14 12.77 -2.81
C GLN A 51 13.05 11.80 -3.28
N ASP A 52 12.89 10.66 -2.60
CA ASP A 52 11.83 9.71 -2.94
C ASP A 52 10.46 10.33 -2.73
N PHE A 53 10.22 10.94 -1.56
CA PHE A 53 8.95 11.60 -1.26
C PHE A 53 8.58 12.67 -2.31
N SER A 54 9.55 13.49 -2.73
CA SER A 54 9.36 14.51 -3.79
C SER A 54 8.96 13.88 -5.13
N MET A 55 9.56 12.75 -5.49
CA MET A 55 9.20 12.00 -6.68
C MET A 55 7.76 11.46 -6.62
N PHE A 56 7.35 10.82 -5.52
CA PHE A 56 5.97 10.34 -5.36
C PHE A 56 4.97 11.50 -5.41
N LYS A 57 5.29 12.63 -4.78
CA LYS A 57 4.46 13.85 -4.84
C LYS A 57 4.29 14.37 -6.27
N LYS A 58 5.36 14.39 -7.08
CA LYS A 58 5.29 14.77 -8.50
C LYS A 58 4.44 13.80 -9.31
N ALA A 59 4.61 12.50 -9.10
CA ALA A 59 3.84 11.46 -9.78
C ALA A 59 2.35 11.53 -9.42
N LEU A 60 2.00 11.74 -8.14
CA LEU A 60 0.62 11.91 -7.69
C LEU A 60 -0.06 13.09 -8.39
N LYS A 61 0.61 14.25 -8.44
CA LYS A 61 0.09 15.43 -9.14
C LYS A 61 -0.10 15.16 -10.64
N LYS A 62 0.87 14.51 -11.29
CA LYS A 62 0.82 14.26 -12.73
C LYS A 62 -0.22 13.22 -13.13
N LYS A 63 -0.36 12.14 -12.36
CA LYS A 63 -1.13 10.94 -12.74
C LYS A 63 -2.54 10.92 -12.18
N PHE A 64 -2.75 11.49 -11.00
CA PHE A 64 -4.07 11.55 -10.35
C PHE A 64 -4.66 12.97 -10.36
N ASN A 65 -3.90 13.98 -10.79
CA ASN A 65 -4.28 15.40 -10.67
C ASN A 65 -4.59 15.82 -9.22
N LYS A 66 -3.87 15.25 -8.25
CA LYS A 66 -4.05 15.53 -6.81
C LYS A 66 -2.83 16.20 -6.22
N LYS A 67 -3.04 17.22 -5.37
CA LYS A 67 -1.98 17.88 -4.62
C LYS A 67 -2.03 17.45 -3.15
N ILE A 68 -0.87 17.11 -2.58
CA ILE A 68 -0.76 16.78 -1.15
C ILE A 68 -0.85 18.07 -0.33
N ILE A 69 -1.85 18.14 0.55
CA ILE A 69 -1.99 19.18 1.58
C ILE A 69 -1.13 18.78 2.79
N SER A 70 -1.28 17.54 3.26
CA SER A 70 -0.46 16.99 4.33
C SER A 70 -0.23 15.48 4.15
N CYS A 71 0.85 14.99 4.75
CA CYS A 71 1.22 13.59 4.74
C CYS A 71 1.57 13.17 6.17
N LYS A 72 0.70 12.38 6.80
CA LYS A 72 0.91 11.89 8.18
C LYS A 72 1.96 10.78 8.23
N LEU A 73 1.98 9.91 7.23
CA LEU A 73 2.87 8.77 7.15
C LEU A 73 3.32 8.58 5.70
N ASN A 74 4.60 8.32 5.51
CA ASN A 74 5.17 7.80 4.28
C ASN A 74 6.22 6.76 4.68
N SER A 75 6.04 5.52 4.27
CA SER A 75 7.00 4.46 4.60
C SER A 75 7.07 3.40 3.51
N TRP A 76 8.19 2.72 3.46
CA TRP A 76 8.30 1.44 2.81
C TRP A 76 7.76 0.36 3.74
N THR A 77 7.15 -0.64 3.13
CA THR A 77 6.54 -1.77 3.84
C THR A 77 6.98 -3.05 3.17
N TRP A 78 7.27 -4.04 3.99
CA TRP A 78 7.53 -5.40 3.57
C TRP A 78 6.60 -6.32 4.35
N VAL A 79 5.67 -6.93 3.62
CA VAL A 79 4.66 -7.84 4.19
C VAL A 79 4.95 -9.24 3.69
N ASN A 80 5.07 -10.20 4.60
CA ASN A 80 5.29 -11.61 4.27
C ASN A 80 4.38 -12.52 5.10
N THR A 81 3.09 -12.20 5.11
CA THR A 81 2.06 -12.96 5.85
C THR A 81 0.99 -13.44 4.89
N LYS A 82 0.49 -14.65 5.14
CA LYS A 82 -0.56 -15.30 4.32
C LYS A 82 -1.96 -14.98 4.83
N GLU A 83 -2.08 -14.54 6.08
CA GLU A 83 -3.36 -14.28 6.71
C GLU A 83 -3.76 -12.82 6.50
N PRO A 84 -4.88 -12.54 5.80
CA PRO A 84 -5.37 -11.19 5.68
C PRO A 84 -5.79 -10.65 7.04
N ARG A 85 -5.44 -9.39 7.28
CA ARG A 85 -5.92 -8.59 8.41
C ARG A 85 -6.63 -7.34 7.88
N PRO A 86 -7.93 -7.41 7.60
CA PRO A 86 -8.70 -6.27 7.17
C PRO A 86 -8.67 -5.15 8.22
N HIS A 87 -8.35 -3.93 7.79
CA HIS A 87 -8.33 -2.73 8.65
C HIS A 87 -8.72 -1.48 7.86
N ILE A 88 -9.04 -0.42 8.59
CA ILE A 88 -9.33 0.91 8.06
C ILE A 88 -8.33 1.89 8.63
N ASP A 89 -7.64 2.61 7.76
CA ASP A 89 -6.64 3.60 8.13
C ASP A 89 -7.21 5.03 8.05
N TYR A 90 -8.33 5.30 8.72
CA TYR A 90 -8.97 6.60 8.69
C TYR A 90 -8.71 7.41 9.95
N VAL A 91 -8.23 8.64 9.76
CA VAL A 91 -8.19 9.65 10.81
C VAL A 91 -8.59 10.99 10.18
N LYS A 92 -9.73 11.54 10.60
CA LYS A 92 -10.27 12.80 10.06
C LYS A 92 -9.20 13.90 10.03
N ASN A 93 -9.08 14.62 8.91
CA ASN A 93 -8.10 15.69 8.67
C ASN A 93 -6.61 15.28 8.79
N LYS A 94 -6.31 13.99 8.88
CA LYS A 94 -4.92 13.48 8.99
C LYS A 94 -4.62 12.34 8.02
N CYS A 95 -5.62 11.53 7.70
CA CYS A 95 -5.53 10.41 6.79
C CYS A 95 -6.90 10.17 6.14
N GLU A 96 -7.17 10.94 5.09
CA GLU A 96 -8.41 10.88 4.33
C GLU A 96 -8.25 10.05 3.05
N TYR A 97 -7.00 9.96 2.57
CA TYR A 97 -6.61 9.17 1.43
C TYR A 97 -5.41 8.29 1.77
N GLN A 98 -5.40 7.09 1.18
CA GLN A 98 -4.24 6.21 1.13
C GLN A 98 -3.70 6.20 -0.29
N LEU A 99 -2.37 6.32 -0.42
CA LEU A 99 -1.67 5.95 -1.63
C LEU A 99 -0.81 4.72 -1.33
N LEU A 100 -1.01 3.67 -2.11
CA LEU A 100 -0.21 2.44 -2.07
C LEU A 100 0.47 2.29 -3.43
N VAL A 101 1.78 2.09 -3.45
CA VAL A 101 2.54 1.84 -4.69
C VAL A 101 3.32 0.55 -4.57
N TYR A 102 3.04 -0.39 -5.46
CA TYR A 102 3.72 -1.67 -5.54
C TYR A 102 5.13 -1.52 -6.08
N ILE A 103 6.12 -1.99 -5.32
CA ILE A 103 7.53 -1.80 -5.64
C ILE A 103 8.15 -3.10 -6.14
N ARG A 104 8.04 -4.18 -5.36
CA ARG A 104 8.68 -5.46 -5.71
C ARG A 104 7.95 -6.64 -5.10
N SER A 105 7.66 -7.64 -5.91
CA SER A 105 7.11 -8.95 -5.55
C SER A 105 6.93 -9.74 -6.85
N ASP A 106 6.61 -11.03 -6.75
CA ASP A 106 6.07 -11.76 -7.91
C ASP A 106 4.76 -11.10 -8.41
N GLU A 107 4.72 -10.71 -9.68
CA GLU A 107 3.51 -10.19 -10.35
C GLU A 107 2.49 -11.32 -10.56
N ARG A 108 1.53 -11.43 -9.64
CA ARG A 108 0.49 -12.46 -9.68
C ARG A 108 -0.82 -11.91 -9.16
N ILE A 109 -1.92 -12.46 -9.68
CA ILE A 109 -3.25 -12.16 -9.14
C ILE A 109 -3.34 -12.53 -7.67
N SER A 110 -2.65 -13.59 -7.23
CA SER A 110 -2.75 -14.10 -5.87
C SER A 110 -2.06 -13.21 -4.80
N GLY A 111 -1.37 -12.15 -5.23
CA GLY A 111 -0.83 -11.10 -4.36
C GLY A 111 -1.60 -9.78 -4.43
N GLY A 112 -1.10 -8.75 -3.75
CA GLY A 112 -1.58 -7.37 -3.89
C GLY A 112 -2.37 -6.89 -2.68
N THR A 113 -3.59 -6.39 -2.90
CA THR A 113 -4.47 -5.83 -1.86
C THR A 113 -5.93 -6.19 -2.15
N ALA A 114 -6.62 -6.72 -1.15
CA ALA A 114 -8.07 -6.85 -1.16
C ALA A 114 -8.73 -5.70 -0.41
N PHE A 115 -9.91 -5.33 -0.91
CA PHE A 115 -10.83 -4.36 -0.36
C PHE A 115 -12.15 -5.07 -0.12
N TYR A 116 -12.74 -4.80 1.03
CA TYR A 116 -13.85 -5.58 1.56
C TYR A 116 -15.10 -4.70 1.74
N SER A 117 -16.25 -5.29 1.48
CA SER A 117 -17.56 -4.76 1.88
C SER A 117 -18.13 -5.63 3.01
N GLN A 118 -18.94 -5.03 3.87
CA GLN A 118 -19.75 -5.80 4.82
C GLN A 118 -21.02 -6.27 4.13
N ASN A 119 -21.34 -7.57 4.24
CA ASN A 119 -22.62 -8.10 3.81
C ASN A 119 -23.72 -7.81 4.83
N GLU A 120 -24.96 -8.19 4.52
CA GLU A 120 -26.14 -7.99 5.40
C GLU A 120 -25.99 -8.65 6.79
N LYS A 121 -25.11 -9.64 6.92
CA LYS A 121 -24.82 -10.36 8.17
C LYS A 121 -23.63 -9.76 8.92
N GLY A 122 -23.06 -8.65 8.45
CA GLY A 122 -21.89 -8.00 9.02
C GLY A 122 -20.56 -8.74 8.77
N LEU A 123 -20.54 -9.72 7.87
CA LEU A 123 -19.33 -10.44 7.50
C LEU A 123 -18.59 -9.70 6.39
N ASN A 124 -17.25 -9.71 6.46
CA ASN A 124 -16.40 -9.09 5.44
C ASN A 124 -16.30 -10.01 4.22
N GLU A 125 -16.76 -9.51 3.08
CA GLU A 125 -16.62 -10.17 1.78
C GLU A 125 -15.69 -9.32 0.90
N ILE A 126 -14.88 -9.98 0.07
CA ILE A 126 -14.03 -9.26 -0.88
C ILE A 126 -14.94 -8.62 -1.94
N ASP A 127 -14.88 -7.29 -2.03
CA ASP A 127 -15.58 -6.50 -3.04
C ASP A 127 -14.65 -6.24 -4.23
N ILE A 128 -13.43 -5.74 -3.96
CA ILE A 128 -12.43 -5.46 -4.99
C ILE A 128 -11.10 -6.12 -4.62
N HIS A 129 -10.46 -6.75 -5.60
CA HIS A 129 -9.10 -7.25 -5.45
C HIS A 129 -8.21 -6.68 -6.55
N ILE A 130 -7.12 -6.05 -6.12
CA ILE A 130 -6.08 -5.57 -7.03
C ILE A 130 -4.87 -6.49 -6.89
N GLY A 131 -4.62 -7.26 -7.94
CA GLY A 131 -3.43 -8.10 -8.07
C GLY A 131 -2.14 -7.28 -8.05
N PHE A 132 -1.04 -7.91 -7.62
CA PHE A 132 0.25 -7.23 -7.58
C PHE A 132 0.80 -7.03 -9.00
N LYS A 133 1.16 -5.79 -9.30
CA LYS A 133 1.88 -5.38 -10.51
C LYS A 133 2.88 -4.31 -10.10
N GLU A 134 4.14 -4.46 -10.48
CA GLU A 134 5.18 -3.50 -10.14
C GLU A 134 4.84 -2.11 -10.73
N ASN A 135 5.20 -1.06 -9.99
CA ASN A 135 4.95 0.34 -10.34
C ASN A 135 3.46 0.70 -10.53
N ARG A 136 2.54 -0.11 -10.01
CA ARG A 136 1.11 0.22 -9.88
C ARG A 136 0.87 1.03 -8.62
N ALA A 137 0.25 2.19 -8.78
CA ALA A 137 -0.31 2.97 -7.70
C ALA A 137 -1.80 2.70 -7.52
N ILE A 138 -2.25 2.72 -6.27
CA ILE A 138 -3.64 2.61 -5.86
C ILE A 138 -3.91 3.78 -4.92
N LEU A 139 -4.81 4.68 -5.30
CA LEU A 139 -5.28 5.80 -4.50
C LEU A 139 -6.72 5.53 -4.08
N PHE A 140 -7.02 5.61 -2.79
CA PHE A 140 -8.37 5.32 -2.28
C PHE A 140 -8.73 6.15 -1.05
N LYS A 141 -10.03 6.34 -0.81
CA LYS A 141 -10.53 7.07 0.36
C LYS A 141 -10.45 6.22 1.62
N SER A 142 -9.70 6.67 2.61
CA SER A 142 -9.43 5.89 3.84
C SER A 142 -10.71 5.49 4.57
N LYS A 143 -11.68 6.41 4.70
CA LYS A 143 -12.90 6.20 5.49
C LYS A 143 -13.76 5.04 5.00
N ASP A 144 -13.77 4.81 3.70
CA ASP A 144 -14.72 3.92 3.03
C ASP A 144 -14.08 2.59 2.62
N CYS A 145 -12.80 2.38 2.91
CA CYS A 145 -12.01 1.27 2.37
C CYS A 145 -11.45 0.39 3.49
N LEU A 146 -12.22 -0.62 3.91
CA LEU A 146 -11.70 -1.76 4.65
C LEU A 146 -10.81 -2.57 3.70
N HIS A 147 -9.54 -2.77 4.05
CA HIS A 147 -8.58 -3.38 3.13
C HIS A 147 -7.51 -4.20 3.86
N SER A 148 -6.81 -5.04 3.11
CA SER A 148 -5.70 -5.83 3.62
C SER A 148 -4.69 -6.17 2.52
N PRO A 149 -3.38 -6.18 2.81
CA PRO A 149 -2.42 -6.80 1.90
C PRO A 149 -2.75 -8.29 1.73
N LEU A 150 -2.62 -8.79 0.50
CA LEU A 150 -2.79 -10.21 0.20
C LEU A 150 -1.50 -10.83 -0.34
N LEU A 151 -1.21 -12.02 0.15
CA LEU A 151 -0.23 -12.97 -0.36
C LEU A 151 -0.81 -14.39 -0.31
N TRP A 152 -2.01 -14.56 -0.85
CA TRP A 152 -2.68 -15.86 -0.90
C TRP A 152 -1.94 -16.72 -1.92
N ASN A 153 -1.46 -17.89 -1.53
CA ASN A 153 -0.89 -18.88 -2.46
C ASN A 153 0.37 -18.44 -3.22
N SER A 154 1.13 -17.45 -2.71
CA SER A 154 2.50 -17.29 -3.21
C SER A 154 3.30 -18.52 -2.77
N LYS A 155 3.56 -19.45 -3.70
CA LYS A 155 4.71 -20.34 -3.58
C LYS A 155 6.02 -19.55 -3.51
N SER A 156 5.96 -18.27 -3.88
CA SER A 156 7.03 -17.31 -3.66
C SER A 156 7.26 -17.07 -2.18
N GLN A 157 8.51 -17.28 -1.78
CA GLN A 157 9.05 -16.83 -0.50
C GLN A 157 9.28 -15.31 -0.49
N THR A 158 9.09 -14.61 -1.61
CA THR A 158 9.28 -13.15 -1.65
C THR A 158 8.07 -12.46 -1.05
N GLY A 159 8.27 -11.75 0.06
CA GLY A 159 7.24 -10.85 0.57
C GLY A 159 6.99 -9.68 -0.39
N ARG A 160 5.90 -8.95 -0.13
CA ARG A 160 5.43 -7.83 -0.92
C ARG A 160 6.05 -6.53 -0.42
N TYR A 161 6.83 -5.88 -1.27
CA TYR A 161 7.38 -4.55 -1.01
C TYR A 161 6.47 -3.47 -1.59
N ALA A 162 6.11 -2.48 -0.80
CA ALA A 162 5.30 -1.35 -1.24
C ALA A 162 5.67 -0.05 -0.52
N ALA A 163 5.46 1.09 -1.20
CA ALA A 163 5.39 2.39 -0.56
C ALA A 163 3.96 2.67 -0.11
N ILE A 164 3.76 3.13 1.12
CA ILE A 164 2.45 3.56 1.62
C ILE A 164 2.49 5.01 2.05
N PHE A 165 1.37 5.72 1.86
CA PHE A 165 1.22 7.09 2.27
C PHE A 165 -0.17 7.34 2.86
N GLN A 166 -0.20 7.99 4.03
CA GLN A 166 -1.41 8.50 4.68
C GLN A 166 -1.52 9.99 4.41
N LEU A 167 -2.51 10.39 3.62
CA LEU A 167 -2.57 11.71 2.98
C LEU A 167 -3.84 12.48 3.31
N VAL A 168 -3.71 13.81 3.27
CA VAL A 168 -4.80 14.74 2.95
C VAL A 168 -4.43 15.39 1.62
N ILE A 169 -5.34 15.35 0.65
CA ILE A 169 -5.11 15.87 -0.70
C ILE A 169 -6.20 16.88 -1.08
N GLU A 170 -5.88 17.78 -1.99
CA GLU A 170 -6.84 18.70 -2.61
C GLU A 170 -7.82 17.88 -3.48
N ASP A 171 -9.12 18.05 -3.24
CA ASP A 171 -10.17 17.43 -4.05
C ASP A 171 -10.28 18.03 -5.45
#